data_AF-A0A1F6C521-F1
#
_entry.id   AF-A0A1F6C521-F1
#
_cell.length_a   1.000
_cell.length_b   1.000
_cell.length_c   1.000
_cell.angle_alpha   90.00
_cell.angle_beta   90.00
_cell.angle_gamma   90.00
#
_symmetry.space_group_name_H-M   'P 1'
#
loop_
_entity.id
_entity.type
_entity.pdbx_description
1 polymer ?
#
loop_
_entity_poly.entity_id
_entity_poly.type
_entity_poly.pdbx_seq_one_letter_code
_entity_poly.pdbx_strand_id
1 'polypeptide(L)'
;MQSIFVFLGGVAAVVLLVGSIAFFSASKGEPDSLPEPTDTSASTTPTTTTEPRYTIEEVPYSIEDVMPDLGHKVVFSASVPENVRPALLAKIEGFQTSLKEDPMRADDWYDLALWYHSANDFKAAEEVWKFLTQVVQNDSTAYDNLGKLYHFDLKDFPKSEDYFKRSLTVNAESIVPYLELHMLYRYSYKQNTTLAVDILEQAAVKFPENVDPLTILGAYWRDKGDTAKARAAYTRAIDRARAAGEVVLIQSIGEELAKLPQ
;
A
#
# COMPACT_ATOMS: atom_id res chain seq x y z
N MET A 1 58.75 15.09 6.31
CA MET A 1 57.96 14.17 7.14
C MET A 1 56.56 14.12 6.56
N GLN A 2 56.26 13.04 5.84
CA GLN A 2 54.91 12.65 5.44
C GLN A 2 54.25 11.97 6.64
N SER A 3 53.01 12.33 6.94
CA SER A 3 52.12 11.50 7.76
C SER A 3 50.81 11.36 7.01
N ILE A 4 50.78 10.31 6.21
CA ILE A 4 49.62 9.70 5.57
C ILE A 4 48.83 9.02 6.70
N PHE A 5 47.59 9.44 6.94
CA PHE A 5 46.63 8.65 7.70
C PHE A 5 45.61 8.05 6.72
N VAL A 6 45.85 6.78 6.38
CA VAL A 6 44.87 5.87 5.80
C VAL A 6 43.93 5.45 6.92
N PHE A 7 42.63 5.73 6.80
CA PHE A 7 41.60 5.01 7.53
C PHE A 7 40.83 4.13 6.53
N LEU A 8 41.18 2.86 6.56
CA LEU A 8 40.49 1.75 5.92
C LEU A 8 39.21 1.43 6.69
N GLY A 9 38.14 1.14 5.95
CA GLY A 9 37.18 0.10 6.30
C GLY A 9 36.02 0.50 7.20
N GLY A 10 34.81 0.54 6.61
CA GLY A 10 33.57 0.54 7.38
C GLY A 10 32.36 1.14 6.70
N VAL A 11 32.13 0.88 5.41
CA VAL A 11 30.79 1.09 4.82
C VAL A 11 29.89 0.02 5.45
N ALA A 12 29.20 0.37 6.53
CA ALA A 12 28.10 -0.43 7.03
C ALA A 12 26.94 -0.30 6.03
N ALA A 13 26.92 -1.22 5.06
CA ALA A 13 25.74 -1.48 4.24
C ALA A 13 24.67 -2.06 5.19
N VAL A 14 23.79 -1.20 5.69
CA VAL A 14 22.57 -1.64 6.35
C VAL A 14 21.63 -2.10 5.24
N VAL A 15 21.67 -3.40 4.95
CA VAL A 15 20.63 -4.09 4.17
C VAL A 15 19.39 -4.12 5.05
N LEU A 16 18.47 -3.17 4.84
CA LEU A 16 17.11 -3.29 5.36
C LEU A 16 16.38 -4.33 4.52
N LEU A 17 16.49 -5.59 4.95
CA LEU A 17 15.49 -6.62 4.67
C LEU A 17 14.19 -6.17 5.37
N VAL A 18 13.33 -5.45 4.65
CA VAL A 18 11.94 -5.28 5.09
C VAL A 18 11.27 -6.63 4.85
N GLY A 19 11.19 -7.40 5.94
CA GLY A 19 10.57 -8.71 5.98
C GLY A 19 9.08 -8.62 5.68
N SER A 20 8.64 -9.54 4.84
CA SER A 20 7.26 -9.88 4.58
C SER A 20 6.55 -10.23 5.90
N ILE A 21 5.71 -9.34 6.40
CA ILE A 21 4.70 -9.67 7.41
C ILE A 21 3.39 -9.80 6.65
N ALA A 22 3.12 -11.02 6.18
CA ALA A 22 1.80 -11.42 5.71
C ALA A 22 0.89 -11.54 6.95
N PHE A 23 0.01 -10.56 7.14
CA PHE A 23 -1.02 -10.62 8.17
C PHE A 23 -2.20 -11.43 7.63
N PHE A 24 -2.29 -12.68 8.05
CA PHE A 24 -3.42 -13.56 7.79
C PHE A 24 -4.49 -13.28 8.85
N SER A 25 -5.64 -12.72 8.47
CA SER A 25 -6.85 -12.80 9.30
C SER A 25 -7.98 -13.43 8.50
N ALA A 26 -8.12 -14.75 8.63
CA ALA A 26 -9.26 -15.50 8.16
C ALA A 26 -10.41 -15.37 9.18
N SER A 27 -11.47 -14.64 8.84
CA SER A 27 -12.77 -14.82 9.49
C SER A 27 -13.57 -15.82 8.65
N LYS A 28 -13.68 -17.06 9.14
CA LYS A 28 -14.62 -18.06 8.63
C LYS A 28 -16.05 -17.59 8.90
N GLY A 29 -16.82 -17.41 7.83
CA GLY A 29 -18.28 -17.41 7.85
C GLY A 29 -18.75 -18.21 6.63
N GLU A 30 -19.21 -19.42 6.86
CA GLU A 30 -19.85 -20.26 5.82
C GLU A 30 -21.29 -19.76 5.52
N PRO A 31 -21.84 -20.06 4.33
CA PRO A 31 -23.02 -19.40 3.79
C PRO A 31 -24.33 -20.19 4.01
N ASP A 32 -25.41 -19.62 3.46
CA ASP A 32 -26.78 -20.13 3.26
C ASP A 32 -27.81 -19.81 4.36
N SER A 33 -28.96 -19.24 4.03
CA SER A 33 -29.80 -19.50 2.85
C SER A 33 -30.65 -18.29 2.45
N LEU A 34 -30.77 -18.05 1.14
CA LEU A 34 -31.78 -17.15 0.56
C LEU A 34 -33.08 -17.92 0.33
N PRO A 35 -34.27 -17.37 0.66
CA PRO A 35 -35.53 -17.98 0.27
C PRO A 35 -35.86 -17.69 -1.21
N GLU A 36 -36.37 -18.71 -1.90
CA GLU A 36 -36.91 -18.67 -3.26
C GLU A 36 -38.04 -17.62 -3.43
N PRO A 37 -38.23 -17.08 -4.65
CA PRO A 37 -39.29 -16.13 -4.93
C PRO A 37 -40.64 -16.85 -5.10
N THR A 38 -41.66 -16.38 -4.38
CA THR A 38 -43.06 -16.74 -4.64
C THR A 38 -43.71 -15.68 -5.53
N ASP A 39 -44.18 -16.12 -6.69
CA ASP A 39 -45.10 -15.37 -7.55
C ASP A 39 -46.37 -15.00 -6.78
N THR A 40 -46.81 -13.74 -6.86
CA THR A 40 -48.23 -13.37 -6.79
C THR A 40 -48.49 -12.06 -7.53
N SER A 41 -49.51 -12.12 -8.38
CA SER A 41 -50.00 -11.14 -9.35
C SER A 41 -50.60 -9.84 -8.79
N ALA A 42 -50.36 -8.77 -9.56
CA ALA A 42 -51.26 -7.70 -10.01
C ALA A 42 -52.09 -6.86 -9.00
N SER A 43 -51.92 -5.52 -9.03
CA SER A 43 -52.97 -4.57 -9.44
C SER A 43 -52.46 -3.12 -9.51
N THR A 44 -53.14 -2.33 -10.34
CA THR A 44 -52.78 -1.06 -11.01
C THR A 44 -53.00 0.24 -10.23
N THR A 45 -52.15 1.25 -10.46
CA THR A 45 -52.56 2.64 -10.76
C THR A 45 -51.40 3.43 -11.42
N PRO A 46 -51.63 4.35 -12.37
CA PRO A 46 -50.57 4.98 -13.15
C PRO A 46 -50.17 6.34 -12.56
N THR A 47 -48.89 6.51 -12.23
CA THR A 47 -48.31 7.84 -12.01
C THR A 47 -47.31 8.10 -13.12
N THR A 48 -47.67 9.02 -14.00
CA THR A 48 -46.87 9.50 -15.12
C THR A 48 -45.76 10.40 -14.56
N THR A 49 -44.62 9.81 -14.20
CA THR A 49 -43.37 10.55 -14.02
C THR A 49 -42.44 10.14 -15.15
N THR A 50 -42.24 11.06 -16.10
CA THR A 50 -41.27 10.93 -17.18
C THR A 50 -39.86 11.08 -16.63
N GLU A 51 -39.36 10.04 -15.96
CA GLU A 51 -37.93 9.82 -15.76
C GLU A 51 -37.32 9.42 -17.11
N PRO A 52 -36.17 9.97 -17.53
CA PRO A 52 -35.45 9.47 -18.69
C PRO A 52 -35.13 7.99 -18.47
N ARG A 53 -35.66 7.12 -19.35
CA ARG A 53 -35.31 5.69 -19.37
C ARG A 53 -33.87 5.56 -19.84
N TYR A 54 -32.94 5.39 -18.91
CA TYR A 54 -31.62 4.87 -19.23
C TYR A 54 -31.70 3.35 -19.30
N THR A 55 -31.26 2.78 -20.40
CA THR A 55 -30.90 1.36 -20.48
C THR A 55 -29.45 1.23 -20.03
N ILE A 56 -29.24 0.55 -18.90
CA ILE A 56 -27.92 0.05 -18.52
C ILE A 56 -27.71 -1.21 -19.37
N GLU A 57 -26.99 -1.07 -20.50
CA GLU A 57 -26.43 -2.24 -21.17
C GLU A 57 -25.23 -2.70 -20.36
N GLU A 58 -25.37 -3.81 -19.62
CA GLU A 58 -24.23 -4.52 -19.08
C GLU A 58 -23.46 -5.11 -20.27
N VAL A 59 -22.37 -4.45 -20.67
CA VAL A 59 -21.39 -5.07 -21.56
C VAL A 59 -20.63 -6.09 -20.71
N PRO A 60 -20.74 -7.41 -21.00
CA PRO A 60 -19.99 -8.41 -20.26
C PRO A 60 -18.50 -8.14 -20.50
N TYR A 61 -17.83 -7.60 -19.49
CA TYR A 61 -16.40 -7.30 -19.53
C TYR A 61 -15.65 -8.60 -19.26
N SER A 62 -15.14 -9.24 -20.31
CA SER A 62 -14.30 -10.44 -20.18
C SER A 62 -12.93 -10.01 -19.64
N ILE A 63 -12.49 -10.60 -18.54
CA ILE A 63 -11.15 -10.34 -18.01
C ILE A 63 -10.06 -10.71 -19.02
N GLU A 64 -10.36 -11.66 -19.89
CA GLU A 64 -9.50 -12.17 -20.96
C GLU A 64 -9.15 -11.09 -21.99
N ASP A 65 -10.02 -10.10 -22.19
CA ASP A 65 -9.80 -9.02 -23.17
C ASP A 65 -8.81 -7.96 -22.66
N VAL A 66 -8.60 -7.90 -21.35
CA VAL A 66 -7.80 -6.84 -20.70
C VAL A 66 -6.68 -7.36 -19.80
N MET A 67 -6.59 -8.68 -19.62
CA MET A 67 -5.53 -9.29 -18.83
C MET A 67 -4.16 -9.10 -19.50
N PRO A 68 -3.08 -8.95 -18.70
CA PRO A 68 -1.71 -8.93 -19.20
C PRO A 68 -1.32 -10.21 -19.94
N ASP A 69 -0.36 -10.09 -20.88
CA ASP A 69 0.15 -11.24 -21.64
C ASP A 69 0.87 -12.26 -20.74
N LEU A 70 0.23 -13.41 -20.53
CA LEU A 70 0.80 -14.56 -19.79
C LEU A 70 1.91 -15.30 -20.56
N GLY A 71 2.23 -14.86 -21.78
CA GLY A 71 3.40 -15.27 -22.57
C GLY A 71 4.61 -14.35 -22.43
N HIS A 72 4.53 -13.31 -21.59
CA HIS A 72 5.62 -12.35 -21.38
C HIS A 72 6.93 -13.03 -20.98
N LYS A 73 8.01 -12.65 -21.65
CA LYS A 73 9.36 -13.14 -21.36
C LYS A 73 10.05 -12.16 -20.43
N VAL A 74 10.36 -12.63 -19.22
CA VAL A 74 10.98 -11.82 -18.15
C VAL A 74 12.26 -11.14 -18.64
N VAL A 75 12.33 -9.82 -18.43
CA VAL A 75 13.52 -9.01 -18.69
C VAL A 75 14.17 -8.63 -17.37
N PHE A 76 15.24 -9.34 -17.00
CA PHE A 76 15.98 -9.03 -15.78
C PHE A 76 16.79 -7.75 -15.91
N SER A 77 16.68 -6.88 -14.90
CA SER A 77 17.66 -5.81 -14.71
C SER A 77 19.06 -6.36 -14.46
N ALA A 78 20.09 -5.59 -14.85
CA ALA A 78 21.49 -5.89 -14.54
C ALA A 78 21.77 -6.02 -13.03
N SER A 79 20.94 -5.39 -12.18
CA SER A 79 21.05 -5.47 -10.72
C SER A 79 20.62 -6.83 -10.14
N VAL A 80 19.93 -7.68 -10.90
CA VAL A 80 19.49 -8.99 -10.42
C VAL A 80 20.60 -10.03 -10.63
N PRO A 81 21.14 -10.66 -9.57
CA PRO A 81 22.22 -11.63 -9.67
C PRO A 81 21.87 -12.85 -10.53
N GLU A 82 22.76 -13.29 -11.40
CA GLU A 82 22.50 -14.40 -12.33
C GLU A 82 22.13 -15.71 -11.61
N ASN A 83 22.70 -15.97 -10.44
CA ASN A 83 22.45 -17.17 -9.67
C ASN A 83 21.03 -17.27 -9.11
N VAL A 84 20.29 -16.15 -8.97
CA VAL A 84 18.90 -16.16 -8.47
C VAL A 84 17.88 -16.17 -9.60
N ARG A 85 18.27 -15.79 -10.83
CA ARG A 85 17.35 -15.69 -11.98
C ARG A 85 16.59 -17.00 -12.28
N PRO A 86 17.21 -18.20 -12.25
CA PRO A 86 16.47 -19.43 -12.49
C PRO A 86 15.34 -19.68 -11.49
N ALA A 87 15.56 -19.34 -10.21
CA ALA A 87 14.52 -19.50 -9.19
C ALA A 87 13.37 -18.51 -9.40
N LEU A 88 13.68 -17.26 -9.78
CA LEU A 88 12.67 -16.25 -10.12
C LEU A 88 11.86 -16.66 -11.36
N LEU A 89 12.53 -17.13 -12.42
CA LEU A 89 11.86 -17.65 -13.61
C LEU A 89 10.91 -18.79 -13.27
N ALA A 90 11.36 -19.78 -12.50
CA ALA A 90 10.52 -20.91 -12.12
C ALA A 90 9.26 -20.47 -11.33
N LYS A 91 9.36 -19.43 -10.49
CA LYS A 91 8.19 -18.85 -9.82
C LYS A 91 7.25 -18.18 -10.80
N ILE A 92 7.77 -17.30 -11.66
CA ILE A 92 6.99 -16.56 -12.65
C ILE A 92 6.28 -17.53 -13.61
N GLU A 93 6.99 -18.50 -14.16
CA GLU A 93 6.43 -19.51 -15.08
C GLU A 93 5.33 -20.36 -14.40
N GLY A 94 5.50 -20.66 -13.11
CA GLY A 94 4.48 -21.35 -12.32
C GLY A 94 3.17 -20.56 -12.24
N PHE A 95 3.25 -19.27 -11.90
CA PHE A 95 2.06 -18.40 -11.86
C PHE A 95 1.48 -18.13 -13.25
N GLN A 96 2.31 -17.93 -14.28
CA GLN A 96 1.84 -17.81 -15.66
C GLN A 96 1.09 -19.06 -16.14
N THR A 97 1.53 -20.25 -15.75
CA THR A 97 0.85 -21.51 -16.09
C THR A 97 -0.47 -21.62 -15.34
N SER A 98 -0.45 -21.35 -14.03
CA SER A 98 -1.63 -21.34 -13.17
C SER A 98 -2.72 -20.39 -13.69
N LEU A 99 -2.33 -19.19 -14.11
CA LEU A 99 -3.25 -18.18 -14.65
C LEU A 99 -3.73 -18.48 -16.08
N LYS A 100 -3.02 -19.31 -16.84
CA LYS A 100 -3.51 -19.83 -18.14
C LYS A 100 -4.61 -20.88 -17.94
N GLU A 101 -4.58 -21.60 -16.83
CA GLU A 101 -5.63 -22.56 -16.45
C GLU A 101 -6.84 -21.85 -15.87
N ASP A 102 -6.62 -20.85 -15.02
CA ASP A 102 -7.69 -20.04 -14.39
C ASP A 102 -7.25 -18.58 -14.20
N PRO A 103 -7.67 -17.66 -15.09
CA PRO A 103 -7.32 -16.24 -15.01
C PRO A 103 -8.09 -15.47 -13.92
N MET A 104 -9.07 -16.09 -13.24
CA MET A 104 -9.88 -15.41 -12.21
C MET A 104 -9.19 -15.35 -10.83
N ARG A 105 -8.02 -15.99 -10.68
CA ARG A 105 -7.27 -16.04 -9.43
C ARG A 105 -6.53 -14.74 -9.15
N ALA A 106 -7.19 -13.80 -8.47
CA ALA A 106 -6.60 -12.51 -8.11
C ALA A 106 -5.29 -12.64 -7.31
N ASP A 107 -5.22 -13.59 -6.36
CA ASP A 107 -4.01 -13.83 -5.56
C ASP A 107 -2.80 -14.21 -6.43
N ASP A 108 -3.00 -15.01 -7.47
CA ASP A 108 -1.95 -15.41 -8.41
C ASP A 108 -1.45 -14.23 -9.25
N TRP A 109 -2.34 -13.32 -9.64
CA TRP A 109 -1.95 -12.09 -10.32
C TRP A 109 -1.13 -11.19 -9.39
N TYR A 110 -1.52 -11.08 -8.12
CA TYR A 110 -0.72 -10.34 -7.12
C TYR A 110 0.67 -10.95 -6.96
N ASP A 111 0.76 -12.26 -6.79
CA ASP A 111 2.03 -12.96 -6.68
C ASP A 111 2.88 -12.81 -7.94
N LEU A 112 2.28 -12.95 -9.13
CA LEU A 112 2.97 -12.77 -10.41
C LEU A 112 3.61 -11.38 -10.50
N ALA A 113 2.87 -10.33 -10.13
CA ALA A 113 3.38 -8.96 -10.13
C ALA A 113 4.55 -8.78 -9.13
N LEU A 114 4.45 -9.37 -7.94
CA LEU A 114 5.53 -9.36 -6.94
C LEU A 114 6.79 -10.08 -7.45
N TRP A 115 6.63 -11.17 -8.20
CA TRP A 115 7.76 -11.88 -8.79
C TRP A 115 8.37 -11.12 -9.97
N TYR A 116 7.56 -10.47 -10.82
CA TYR A 116 8.08 -9.53 -11.83
C TYR A 116 8.84 -8.38 -11.18
N HIS A 117 8.31 -7.80 -10.09
CA HIS A 117 8.98 -6.75 -9.33
C HIS A 117 10.32 -7.23 -8.75
N SER A 118 10.36 -8.44 -8.18
CA SER A 118 11.59 -9.07 -7.66
C SER A 118 12.62 -9.38 -8.75
N ALA A 119 12.17 -9.60 -9.99
CA ALA A 119 13.02 -9.72 -11.17
C ALA A 119 13.47 -8.35 -11.73
N ASN A 120 13.04 -7.25 -11.10
CA ASN A 120 13.14 -5.87 -11.57
C ASN A 120 12.56 -5.66 -12.97
N ASP A 121 11.63 -6.53 -13.39
CA ASP A 121 10.83 -6.34 -14.58
C ASP A 121 9.64 -5.44 -14.23
N PHE A 122 9.97 -4.19 -13.92
CA PHE A 122 9.02 -3.21 -13.39
C PHE A 122 7.88 -2.91 -14.35
N LYS A 123 8.11 -3.05 -15.66
CA LYS A 123 7.07 -2.87 -16.67
C LYS A 123 6.01 -3.96 -16.56
N ALA A 124 6.43 -5.22 -16.46
CA ALA A 124 5.49 -6.33 -16.31
C ALA A 124 4.75 -6.27 -14.97
N ALA A 125 5.44 -5.91 -13.88
CA ALA A 125 4.80 -5.70 -12.58
C ALA A 125 3.75 -4.58 -12.64
N GLU A 126 4.08 -3.45 -13.27
CA GLU A 126 3.15 -2.33 -13.45
C GLU A 126 1.90 -2.72 -14.24
N GLU A 127 2.06 -3.46 -15.36
CA GLU A 127 0.95 -3.92 -16.19
C GLU A 127 -0.02 -4.80 -15.40
N VAL A 128 0.51 -5.74 -14.60
CA VAL A 128 -0.32 -6.63 -13.76
C VAL A 128 -1.01 -5.86 -12.64
N TRP A 129 -0.32 -4.97 -11.92
CA TRP A 129 -0.99 -4.18 -10.89
C TRP A 129 -2.04 -3.22 -11.47
N LYS A 130 -1.82 -2.64 -12.66
CA LYS A 130 -2.85 -1.84 -13.33
C LYS A 130 -4.07 -2.68 -13.69
N PHE A 131 -3.88 -3.90 -14.17
CA PHE A 131 -4.98 -4.82 -14.41
C PHE A 131 -5.76 -5.09 -13.11
N LEU A 132 -5.07 -5.42 -12.02
CA LEU A 132 -5.69 -5.64 -10.72
C LEU A 132 -6.50 -4.44 -10.21
N THR A 133 -6.06 -3.20 -10.48
CA THR A 133 -6.83 -1.99 -10.13
C THR A 133 -8.16 -1.85 -10.87
N GLN A 134 -8.37 -2.61 -11.95
CA GLN A 134 -9.60 -2.58 -12.76
C GLN A 134 -10.55 -3.73 -12.38
N VAL A 135 -10.01 -4.90 -12.04
CA VAL A 135 -10.80 -6.12 -11.86
C VAL A 135 -11.07 -6.48 -10.40
N VAL A 136 -10.20 -6.06 -9.46
CA VAL A 136 -10.40 -6.29 -8.02
C VAL A 136 -11.02 -5.05 -7.41
N GLN A 137 -12.31 -5.13 -7.08
CA GLN A 137 -13.05 -4.01 -6.50
C GLN A 137 -12.77 -3.89 -5.00
N ASN A 138 -12.78 -2.65 -4.49
CA ASN A 138 -12.59 -2.33 -3.07
C ASN A 138 -11.28 -2.83 -2.45
N ASP A 139 -10.27 -3.12 -3.27
CA ASP A 139 -8.94 -3.52 -2.82
C ASP A 139 -7.91 -2.43 -3.18
N SER A 140 -7.27 -1.86 -2.15
CA SER A 140 -6.25 -0.84 -2.32
C SER A 140 -4.85 -1.40 -2.57
N THR A 141 -4.64 -2.71 -2.45
CA THR A 141 -3.31 -3.35 -2.47
C THR A 141 -2.57 -3.06 -3.78
N ALA A 142 -3.23 -3.20 -4.93
CA ALA A 142 -2.62 -2.90 -6.23
C ALA A 142 -2.26 -1.40 -6.38
N TYR A 143 -3.08 -0.50 -5.82
CA TYR A 143 -2.80 0.93 -5.77
C TYR A 143 -1.59 1.24 -4.89
N ASP A 144 -1.50 0.62 -3.71
CA ASP A 144 -0.36 0.76 -2.80
C ASP A 144 0.94 0.26 -3.45
N ASN A 145 0.88 -0.89 -4.14
CA ASN A 145 2.04 -1.44 -4.85
C ASN A 145 2.49 -0.56 -6.02
N LEU A 146 1.56 -0.01 -6.80
CA LEU A 146 1.90 0.96 -7.85
C LEU A 146 2.51 2.23 -7.25
N GLY A 147 1.96 2.75 -6.16
CA GLY A 147 2.51 3.90 -5.45
C GLY A 147 3.96 3.66 -5.01
N LYS A 148 4.24 2.49 -4.44
CA LYS A 148 5.58 2.04 -4.01
C LYS A 148 6.53 1.86 -5.19
N LEU A 149 6.09 1.21 -6.27
CA LEU A 149 6.88 1.05 -7.49
C LEU A 149 7.35 2.42 -8.01
N TYR A 150 6.41 3.36 -8.08
CA TYR A 150 6.71 4.71 -8.57
C TYR A 150 7.56 5.53 -7.61
N HIS A 151 7.46 5.29 -6.29
CA HIS A 151 8.29 5.96 -5.28
C HIS A 151 9.73 5.42 -5.26
N PHE A 152 9.86 4.10 -5.14
CA PHE A 152 11.12 3.46 -4.77
C PHE A 152 11.92 2.99 -5.99
N ASP A 153 11.27 2.52 -7.04
CA ASP A 153 11.96 1.92 -8.18
C ASP A 153 12.07 2.88 -9.36
N LEU A 154 10.95 3.45 -9.79
CA LEU A 154 10.89 4.30 -11.00
C LEU A 154 11.17 5.79 -10.72
N LYS A 155 11.06 6.21 -9.45
CA LYS A 155 11.26 7.60 -9.00
C LYS A 155 10.36 8.64 -9.70
N ASP A 156 9.18 8.23 -10.16
CA ASP A 156 8.14 9.13 -10.67
C ASP A 156 7.22 9.53 -9.49
N PHE A 157 7.67 10.52 -8.73
CA PHE A 157 6.98 10.94 -7.52
C PHE A 157 5.57 11.50 -7.74
N PRO A 158 5.27 12.25 -8.83
CA PRO A 158 3.90 12.64 -9.14
C PRO A 158 2.96 11.44 -9.32
N LYS A 159 3.37 10.40 -10.05
CA LYS A 159 2.54 9.19 -10.18
C LYS A 159 2.43 8.41 -8.87
N SER A 160 3.50 8.35 -8.10
CA SER A 160 3.46 7.75 -6.76
C SER A 160 2.41 8.42 -5.87
N GLU A 161 2.38 9.77 -5.84
CA GLU A 161 1.37 10.53 -5.11
C GLU A 161 -0.05 10.23 -5.61
N ASP A 162 -0.25 10.14 -6.93
CA ASP A 162 -1.56 9.80 -7.53
C ASP A 162 -2.04 8.41 -7.08
N TYR A 163 -1.20 7.39 -7.20
CA TYR A 163 -1.57 6.02 -6.83
C TYR A 163 -1.86 5.86 -5.33
N PHE A 164 -1.05 6.47 -4.45
CA PHE A 164 -1.36 6.46 -3.02
C PHE A 164 -2.65 7.23 -2.69
N LYS A 165 -2.94 8.33 -3.39
CA LYS A 165 -4.23 9.02 -3.22
C LYS A 165 -5.41 8.19 -3.71
N ARG A 166 -5.26 7.44 -4.80
CA ARG A 166 -6.29 6.50 -5.27
C ARG A 166 -6.48 5.35 -4.28
N SER A 167 -5.41 4.84 -3.69
CA SER A 167 -5.48 3.85 -2.60
C SER A 167 -6.37 4.35 -1.44
N LEU A 168 -6.18 5.60 -0.98
CA LEU A 168 -7.03 6.23 0.04
C LEU A 168 -8.51 6.27 -0.33
N THR A 169 -8.84 6.45 -1.62
CA THR A 169 -10.23 6.52 -2.09
C THR A 169 -10.89 5.16 -2.19
N VAL A 170 -10.12 4.10 -2.49
CA VAL A 170 -10.65 2.74 -2.68
C VAL A 170 -10.84 2.02 -1.35
N ASN A 171 -9.90 2.17 -0.42
CA ASN A 171 -10.02 1.62 0.92
C ASN A 171 -9.71 2.69 1.98
N ALA A 172 -10.77 3.30 2.51
CA ALA A 172 -10.67 4.34 3.52
C ALA A 172 -10.19 3.81 4.89
N GLU A 173 -10.16 2.49 5.11
CA GLU A 173 -9.80 1.86 6.38
C GLU A 173 -8.32 1.43 6.44
N SER A 174 -7.56 1.62 5.36
CA SER A 174 -6.13 1.35 5.34
C SER A 174 -5.32 2.57 5.79
N ILE A 175 -4.48 2.39 6.80
CA ILE A 175 -3.52 3.42 7.24
C ILE A 175 -2.29 3.50 6.33
N VAL A 176 -1.98 2.42 5.59
CA VAL A 176 -0.78 2.28 4.75
C VAL A 176 -0.56 3.48 3.82
N PRO A 177 -1.51 3.88 2.96
CA PRO A 177 -1.29 5.00 2.05
C PRO A 177 -1.00 6.34 2.75
N TYR A 178 -1.49 6.56 3.97
CA TYR A 178 -1.14 7.76 4.74
C TYR A 178 0.34 7.76 5.15
N LEU A 179 0.84 6.61 5.61
CA LEU A 179 2.23 6.45 6.01
C LEU A 179 3.16 6.54 4.79
N GLU A 180 2.79 5.93 3.67
CA GLU A 180 3.57 5.99 2.43
C GLU A 180 3.58 7.41 1.84
N LEU A 181 2.46 8.14 1.86
CA LEU A 181 2.44 9.56 1.48
C LEU A 181 3.30 10.41 2.42
N HIS A 182 3.30 10.14 3.72
CA HIS A 182 4.22 10.81 4.64
C HIS A 182 5.68 10.56 4.23
N MET A 183 6.06 9.30 3.96
CA MET A 183 7.41 8.94 3.53
C MET A 183 7.78 9.64 2.22
N LEU A 184 6.89 9.64 1.24
CA LEU A 184 7.06 10.35 -0.03
C LEU A 184 7.29 11.84 0.21
N TYR A 185 6.44 12.49 0.99
CA TYR A 185 6.53 13.93 1.23
C TYR A 185 7.75 14.34 2.06
N ARG A 186 8.13 13.50 3.02
CA ARG A 186 9.25 13.76 3.91
C ARG A 186 10.59 13.61 3.20
N TYR A 187 10.74 12.59 2.35
CA TYR A 187 12.05 12.17 1.86
C TYR A 187 12.28 12.36 0.37
N SER A 188 11.24 12.53 -0.45
CA SER A 188 11.41 12.42 -1.91
C SER A 188 10.71 13.51 -2.71
N TYR A 189 9.53 13.99 -2.27
CA TYR A 189 8.70 14.87 -3.08
C TYR A 189 8.09 15.98 -2.24
N LYS A 190 8.08 17.23 -2.70
CA LYS A 190 7.46 18.36 -1.97
C LYS A 190 7.94 18.53 -0.51
N GLN A 191 9.22 18.24 -0.23
CA GLN A 191 9.81 18.25 1.12
C GLN A 191 9.77 19.60 1.84
N ASN A 192 9.59 20.70 1.10
CA ASN A 192 9.49 22.07 1.62
C ASN A 192 8.04 22.52 1.81
N THR A 193 7.11 21.58 2.05
CA THR A 193 5.69 21.84 2.28
C THR A 193 5.24 21.25 3.62
N THR A 194 4.00 21.52 4.03
CA THR A 194 3.37 20.95 5.22
C THR A 194 2.83 19.54 5.00
N LEU A 195 2.83 19.03 3.75
CA LEU A 195 2.11 17.81 3.38
C LEU A 195 2.54 16.57 4.17
N ALA A 196 3.82 16.46 4.53
CA ALA A 196 4.32 15.35 5.37
C ALA A 196 3.67 15.36 6.77
N VAL A 197 3.37 16.53 7.31
CA VAL A 197 2.67 16.69 8.60
C VAL A 197 1.18 16.53 8.40
N ASP A 198 0.61 17.21 7.40
CA ASP A 198 -0.84 17.24 7.16
C ASP A 198 -1.42 15.85 6.93
N ILE A 199 -0.69 14.96 6.24
CA ILE A 199 -1.18 13.60 5.99
C ILE A 199 -1.17 12.73 7.25
N LEU A 200 -0.21 12.93 8.16
CA LEU A 200 -0.20 12.22 9.44
C LEU A 200 -1.26 12.76 10.41
N GLU A 201 -1.53 14.07 10.38
CA GLU A 201 -2.64 14.63 11.15
C GLU A 201 -3.99 14.09 10.64
N GLN A 202 -4.17 13.96 9.32
CA GLN A 202 -5.34 13.30 8.75
C GLN A 202 -5.45 11.83 9.21
N ALA A 203 -4.34 11.07 9.14
CA ALA A 203 -4.30 9.70 9.62
C ALA A 203 -4.62 9.60 11.11
N ALA A 204 -4.10 10.51 11.94
CA ALA A 204 -4.39 10.54 13.37
C ALA A 204 -5.88 10.81 13.65
N VAL A 205 -6.56 11.62 12.83
CA VAL A 205 -8.01 11.85 12.96
C VAL A 205 -8.81 10.61 12.52
N LYS A 206 -8.45 10.02 11.38
CA LYS A 206 -9.16 8.86 10.81
C LYS A 206 -8.97 7.58 11.62
N PHE A 207 -7.79 7.38 12.21
CA PHE A 207 -7.43 6.22 13.01
C PHE A 207 -7.11 6.65 14.46
N PRO A 208 -8.13 7.02 15.26
CA PRO A 208 -7.91 7.53 16.61
C PRO A 208 -7.30 6.50 17.57
N GLU A 209 -7.51 5.21 17.32
CA GLU A 209 -6.93 4.11 18.12
C GLU A 209 -5.48 3.81 17.74
N ASN A 210 -5.05 4.20 16.54
CA ASN A 210 -3.67 3.99 16.12
C ASN A 210 -2.79 5.18 16.55
N VAL A 211 -1.78 4.89 17.38
CA VAL A 211 -0.84 5.90 17.90
C VAL A 211 0.31 6.23 16.95
N ASP A 212 0.54 5.41 15.91
CA ASP A 212 1.68 5.53 15.01
C ASP A 212 1.73 6.89 14.31
N PRO A 213 0.65 7.47 13.76
CA PRO A 213 0.73 8.77 13.12
C PRO A 213 1.27 9.87 14.03
N LEU A 214 0.87 9.87 15.31
CA LEU A 214 1.33 10.85 16.29
C LEU A 214 2.76 10.56 16.74
N THR A 215 3.13 9.30 16.91
CA THR A 215 4.51 8.89 17.23
C THR A 215 5.47 9.28 16.10
N ILE A 216 5.08 9.07 14.85
CA ILE A 216 5.84 9.47 13.66
C ILE A 216 5.92 11.00 13.56
N LEU A 217 4.83 11.73 13.85
CA LEU A 217 4.86 13.20 13.93
C LEU A 217 5.85 13.70 14.99
N GLY A 218 5.88 13.06 16.17
CA GLY A 218 6.86 13.36 17.22
C GLY A 218 8.29 13.19 16.73
N ALA A 219 8.58 12.05 16.09
CA ALA A 219 9.89 11.77 15.51
C ALA A 219 10.26 12.75 14.39
N TYR A 220 9.30 13.10 13.52
CA TYR A 220 9.50 14.08 12.46
C TYR A 220 9.92 15.44 13.02
N TRP A 221 9.21 15.96 14.04
CA TRP A 221 9.54 17.25 14.63
C TRP A 221 10.84 17.22 15.43
N ARG A 222 11.14 16.11 16.11
CA ARG A 222 12.43 15.88 16.76
C ARG A 222 13.57 15.99 15.74
N ASP A 223 13.44 15.30 14.62
CA ASP A 223 14.48 15.28 13.57
C ASP A 223 14.61 16.64 12.87
N LYS A 224 13.57 17.48 12.89
CA LYS A 224 13.61 18.89 12.46
C LYS A 224 14.13 19.85 13.53
N GLY A 225 14.38 19.39 14.76
CA GLY A 225 14.82 20.22 15.89
C GLY A 225 13.71 21.04 16.55
N ASP A 226 12.45 20.83 16.19
CA ASP A 226 11.30 21.50 16.82
C ASP A 226 10.85 20.70 18.05
N THR A 227 11.61 20.85 19.14
CA THR A 227 11.38 20.13 20.40
C THR A 227 9.97 20.35 20.96
N ALA A 228 9.41 21.54 20.78
CA ALA A 228 8.08 21.87 21.29
C ALA A 228 6.99 21.06 20.57
N LYS A 229 7.03 21.00 19.24
CA LYS A 229 6.08 20.19 18.47
C LYS A 229 6.31 18.69 18.65
N ALA A 230 7.57 18.26 18.76
CA ALA A 230 7.90 16.87 19.05
C ALA A 230 7.28 16.42 20.37
N ARG A 231 7.46 17.22 21.43
CA ARG A 231 6.87 17.00 22.76
C ARG A 231 5.35 16.94 22.68
N ALA A 232 4.71 17.90 22.00
CA ALA A 232 3.26 17.93 21.85
C ALA A 232 2.70 16.68 21.14
N ALA A 233 3.34 16.22 20.07
CA ALA A 233 2.90 15.04 19.33
C ALA A 233 3.06 13.75 20.14
N TYR A 234 4.21 13.55 20.81
CA TYR A 234 4.40 12.39 21.70
C TYR A 234 3.43 12.39 22.88
N THR A 235 3.15 13.55 23.48
CA THR A 235 2.16 13.64 24.56
C THR A 235 0.76 13.24 24.06
N ARG A 236 0.33 13.73 22.88
CA ARG A 236 -0.94 13.29 22.28
C ARG A 236 -0.98 11.78 22.02
N ALA A 237 0.14 11.18 21.58
CA ALA A 237 0.23 9.74 21.35
C ALA A 237 0.10 8.95 22.67
N ILE A 238 0.79 9.39 23.73
CA ILE A 238 0.69 8.81 25.08
C ILE A 238 -0.73 8.90 25.63
N ASP A 239 -1.41 10.03 25.43
CA ASP A 239 -2.78 10.22 25.91
C ASP A 239 -3.76 9.26 25.23
N ARG A 240 -3.58 8.98 23.93
CA ARG A 240 -4.34 7.96 23.21
C ARG A 240 -4.04 6.55 23.68
N ALA A 241 -2.76 6.19 23.80
CA ALA A 241 -2.35 4.90 24.34
C ALA A 241 -2.94 4.68 25.75
N ARG A 242 -2.97 5.73 26.58
CA ARG A 242 -3.60 5.68 27.91
C ARG A 242 -5.10 5.46 27.84
N ALA A 243 -5.80 6.15 26.94
CA ALA A 243 -7.23 5.95 26.72
C ALA A 243 -7.55 4.52 26.25
N ALA A 244 -6.66 3.91 25.45
CA ALA A 244 -6.78 2.53 24.98
C ALA A 244 -6.27 1.46 25.98
N GLY A 245 -5.66 1.86 27.10
CA GLY A 245 -5.10 0.93 28.09
C GLY A 245 -3.78 0.27 27.65
N GLU A 246 -3.09 0.82 26.66
CA GLU A 246 -1.88 0.26 26.05
C GLU A 246 -0.61 0.63 26.81
N VAL A 247 -0.41 0.00 27.98
CA VAL A 247 0.69 0.32 28.91
C VAL A 247 2.08 0.25 28.26
N VAL A 248 2.31 -0.72 27.38
CA VAL A 248 3.59 -0.88 26.67
C VAL A 248 3.89 0.30 25.76
N LEU A 249 2.87 0.82 25.05
CA LEU A 249 3.02 1.96 24.16
C LEU A 249 3.22 3.26 24.94
N ILE A 250 2.55 3.43 26.08
CA ILE A 250 2.80 4.55 27.00
C ILE A 250 4.28 4.59 27.41
N GLN A 251 4.85 3.44 27.81
CA GLN A 251 6.24 3.36 28.20
C GLN A 251 7.17 3.67 27.04
N SER A 252 6.99 3.00 25.90
CA SER A 252 7.86 3.17 24.73
C SER A 252 7.88 4.61 24.21
N ILE A 253 6.71 5.24 24.08
CA ILE A 253 6.60 6.64 23.62
C ILE A 253 7.15 7.60 24.69
N GLY A 254 6.95 7.29 25.98
CA GLY A 254 7.50 8.05 27.10
C GLY A 254 9.04 8.08 27.10
N GLU A 255 9.68 6.96 26.74
CA GLU A 255 11.14 6.87 26.57
C GLU A 255 11.63 7.76 25.41
N GLU A 256 10.91 7.82 24.28
CA GLU A 256 11.22 8.74 23.19
C GLU A 256 11.04 10.20 23.61
N LEU A 257 9.96 10.52 24.34
CA LEU A 257 9.69 11.86 24.87
C LEU A 257 10.78 12.34 25.84
N ALA A 258 11.32 11.44 26.67
CA ALA A 258 12.37 11.74 27.64
C ALA A 258 13.72 12.05 27.00
N LYS A 259 13.97 11.60 25.76
CA LYS A 259 15.19 11.91 24.99
C LYS A 259 15.20 13.34 24.44
N LEU A 260 14.06 14.02 24.43
CA LEU A 260 13.98 15.40 23.95
C LEU A 260 14.70 16.38 24.89
N PRO A 261 15.41 17.39 24.36
CA PRO A 261 15.98 18.47 25.17
C PRO A 261 14.93 19.12 26.07
N GLN A 262 15.37 19.57 27.25
CA GLN A 262 14.54 20.34 28.18
C GLN A 262 14.25 21.73 27.62
#